data_AF-A0A0D2RKU3-F1
#
_entry.id   AF-A0A0D2RKU3-F1
#
_cell.length_a   1.000
_cell.length_b   1.000
_cell.length_c   1.000
_cell.angle_alpha   90.00
_cell.angle_beta   90.00
_cell.angle_gamma   90.00
#
_symmetry.space_group_name_H-M   'P 1'
#
loop_
_entity.id
_entity.type
_entity.pdbx_description
1 polymer ?
#
loop_
_entity_poly.entity_id
_entity_poly.type
_entity_poly.pdbx_seq_one_letter_code
_entity_poly.pdbx_strand_id
1 'polypeptide(L)'
;MFKIPKHQVAGHQAIDGNLGPLVDDSGRFYKPLQDDERGTTELAFYRSFSSKLPHHIRGFFPVFYGTQLVEASDGSGLRPHLVLQDITSNHLNPSILDVKIGSRSWYPEASEDYIQKALEGDRLTTTVTLGFRISGLQIYESKESGYWKPARKEVKSFSADDVRLVLRKFVSSNLEPEPDCCFASTIYGGCSGILEQLLELKAWFEDQTVYHFHSCSLLLLIDKESVLNGRTVPFVEVKLIDFAHTVEAEGVIDHNFLGGLCSFIKFVSEVLTDSKVSTIEASFN
;
A
#
# COMPACT_ATOMS: atom_id res chain seq x y z
N MET A 1 2.03 -21.38 -14.41
CA MET A 1 0.79 -21.93 -13.79
C MET A 1 0.25 -20.87 -12.85
N PHE A 2 -1.06 -20.61 -12.83
CA PHE A 2 -1.64 -19.60 -11.93
C PHE A 2 -1.74 -20.10 -10.49
N LYS A 3 -1.49 -19.21 -9.53
CA LYS A 3 -1.48 -19.49 -8.10
C LYS A 3 -2.18 -18.35 -7.34
N ILE A 4 -2.69 -18.64 -6.15
CA ILE A 4 -3.20 -17.61 -5.24
C ILE A 4 -2.00 -16.81 -4.69
N PRO A 5 -2.03 -15.47 -4.69
CA PRO A 5 -0.96 -14.66 -4.15
C PRO A 5 -0.83 -14.86 -2.64
N LYS A 6 0.32 -15.39 -2.20
CA LYS A 6 0.62 -15.70 -0.79
C LYS A 6 0.65 -14.45 0.11
N HIS A 7 1.09 -13.32 -0.44
CA HIS A 7 1.41 -12.11 0.32
C HIS A 7 0.34 -11.01 0.22
N GLN A 8 -0.86 -11.32 -0.26
CA GLN A 8 -1.93 -10.34 -0.33
C GLN A 8 -2.45 -9.96 1.07
N VAL A 9 -2.45 -8.67 1.38
CA VAL A 9 -2.83 -8.16 2.71
C VAL A 9 -4.19 -7.45 2.76
N ALA A 10 -4.68 -6.95 1.62
CA ALA A 10 -5.94 -6.23 1.51
C ALA A 10 -6.68 -6.55 0.19
N GLY A 11 -7.81 -5.89 -0.06
CA GLY A 11 -8.62 -6.10 -1.27
C GLY A 11 -9.48 -7.38 -1.24
N HIS A 12 -9.83 -7.89 -2.42
CA HIS A 12 -10.53 -9.17 -2.61
C HIS A 12 -9.50 -10.30 -2.68
N GLN A 13 -9.63 -11.31 -1.83
CA GLN A 13 -8.71 -12.45 -1.79
C GLN A 13 -9.35 -13.65 -2.48
N ALA A 14 -8.57 -14.38 -3.26
CA ALA A 14 -8.96 -15.62 -3.93
C ALA A 14 -9.01 -16.80 -2.94
N ILE A 15 -9.81 -16.68 -1.88
CA ILE A 15 -9.97 -17.67 -0.82
C ILE A 15 -11.45 -18.02 -0.66
N ASP A 16 -11.75 -19.22 -0.19
CA ASP A 16 -13.11 -19.70 0.10
C ASP A 16 -14.07 -19.59 -1.10
N GLY A 17 -13.56 -19.81 -2.32
CA GLY A 17 -14.34 -19.73 -3.56
C GLY A 17 -14.70 -18.31 -3.99
N ASN A 18 -14.08 -17.29 -3.42
CA ASN A 18 -14.28 -15.90 -3.84
C ASN A 18 -13.41 -15.53 -5.03
N LEU A 19 -13.92 -14.63 -5.87
CA LEU A 19 -13.15 -14.02 -6.94
C LEU A 19 -12.04 -13.13 -6.35
N GLY A 20 -10.82 -13.36 -6.77
CA GLY A 20 -9.65 -12.60 -6.33
C GLY A 20 -8.49 -12.75 -7.30
N PRO A 21 -7.36 -12.09 -7.02
CA PRO A 21 -6.23 -12.08 -7.90
C PRO A 21 -5.48 -13.39 -7.91
N LEU A 22 -4.72 -13.58 -9.00
CA LEU A 22 -3.82 -14.70 -9.23
C LEU A 22 -2.41 -14.17 -9.50
N VAL A 23 -1.41 -15.01 -9.35
CA VAL A 23 -0.02 -14.75 -9.74
C VAL A 23 0.53 -15.89 -10.59
N ASP A 24 1.61 -15.62 -11.33
CA ASP A 24 2.39 -16.64 -12.02
C ASP A 24 3.87 -16.62 -11.64
N ASP A 25 4.61 -17.60 -12.14
CA ASP A 25 6.06 -17.74 -11.89
C ASP A 25 6.92 -16.74 -12.67
N SER A 26 6.31 -15.87 -13.50
CA SER A 26 6.97 -14.83 -14.28
C SER A 26 6.85 -13.44 -13.64
N GLY A 27 6.38 -13.38 -12.38
CA GLY A 27 6.21 -12.13 -11.65
C GLY A 27 5.05 -11.27 -12.16
N ARG A 28 3.98 -11.90 -12.64
CA ARG A 28 2.74 -11.21 -13.04
C ARG A 28 1.66 -11.39 -11.99
N PHE A 29 0.94 -10.30 -11.73
CA PHE A 29 -0.23 -10.22 -10.87
C PHE A 29 -1.47 -9.99 -11.73
N TYR A 30 -2.40 -10.95 -11.69
CA TYR A 30 -3.64 -10.94 -12.46
C TYR A 30 -4.77 -10.47 -11.56
N LYS A 31 -5.16 -9.21 -11.69
CA LYS A 31 -6.26 -8.62 -10.93
C LYS A 31 -7.56 -8.74 -11.74
N PRO A 32 -8.59 -9.47 -11.27
CA PRO A 32 -9.86 -9.55 -11.96
C PRO A 32 -10.41 -8.14 -12.17
N LEU A 33 -10.90 -7.84 -13.37
CA LEU A 33 -11.66 -6.62 -13.55
C LEU A 33 -12.92 -6.74 -12.71
N GLN A 34 -13.15 -5.74 -11.85
CA GLN A 34 -14.34 -5.69 -11.02
C GLN A 34 -15.57 -5.50 -11.91
N ASP A 35 -16.65 -6.19 -11.55
CA ASP A 35 -17.96 -5.99 -12.17
C ASP A 35 -18.45 -4.57 -11.85
N ASP A 36 -19.01 -3.85 -12.83
CA ASP A 36 -19.30 -2.40 -12.86
C ASP A 36 -18.25 -1.54 -13.59
N GLU A 37 -18.36 -0.21 -13.48
CA GLU A 37 -17.44 0.74 -14.13
C GLU A 37 -16.04 0.79 -13.50
N ARG A 38 -15.81 0.17 -12.34
CA ARG A 38 -14.52 0.19 -11.62
C ARG A 38 -13.43 -0.50 -12.40
N GLY A 39 -13.72 -1.70 -12.92
CA GLY A 39 -12.77 -2.47 -13.72
C GLY A 39 -12.37 -1.72 -14.99
N THR A 40 -13.35 -1.09 -15.65
CA THR A 40 -13.10 -0.27 -16.86
C THR A 40 -12.36 1.02 -16.54
N THR A 41 -12.63 1.65 -15.41
CA THR A 41 -11.94 2.88 -14.95
C THR A 41 -10.48 2.58 -14.64
N GLU A 42 -10.19 1.52 -13.89
CA GLU A 42 -8.81 1.13 -13.58
C GLU A 42 -8.03 0.75 -14.85
N LEU A 43 -8.67 0.05 -15.79
CA LEU A 43 -8.08 -0.24 -17.11
C LEU A 43 -7.79 1.03 -17.91
N ALA A 44 -8.74 1.97 -17.96
CA ALA A 44 -8.58 3.24 -18.67
C ALA A 44 -7.46 4.09 -18.07
N PHE A 45 -7.35 4.10 -16.74
CA PHE A 45 -6.21 4.67 -16.02
C PHE A 45 -4.91 4.06 -16.54
N TYR A 46 -4.68 2.75 -16.36
CA TYR A 46 -3.41 2.13 -16.78
C TYR A 46 -3.07 2.31 -18.27
N ARG A 47 -4.06 2.35 -19.16
CA ARG A 47 -3.86 2.57 -20.61
C ARG A 47 -3.41 4.00 -20.95
N SER A 48 -3.93 5.01 -20.25
CA SER A 48 -3.65 6.43 -20.54
C SER A 48 -2.48 6.98 -19.71
N PHE A 49 -2.25 6.40 -18.54
CA PHE A 49 -1.44 6.94 -17.46
C PHE A 49 0.05 7.05 -17.76
N SER A 50 0.64 6.05 -18.43
CA SER A 50 2.08 6.02 -18.71
C SER A 50 2.57 7.21 -19.55
N SER A 51 1.70 7.75 -20.40
CA SER A 51 2.00 8.91 -21.26
C SER A 51 1.93 10.25 -20.54
N LYS A 52 1.14 10.35 -19.46
CA LYS A 52 0.89 11.60 -18.72
C LYS A 52 1.86 11.82 -17.55
N LEU A 53 2.62 10.80 -17.14
CA LEU A 53 3.51 10.88 -15.99
C LEU A 53 4.95 11.35 -16.29
N PRO A 54 5.54 12.16 -15.40
CA PRO A 54 6.99 12.35 -15.34
C PRO A 54 7.74 11.03 -15.15
N HIS A 55 8.94 10.91 -15.75
CA HIS A 55 9.72 9.67 -15.73
C HIS A 55 10.03 9.19 -14.30
N HIS A 56 10.39 10.10 -13.39
CA HIS A 56 10.74 9.77 -12.01
C HIS A 56 9.53 9.21 -11.22
N ILE A 57 8.30 9.62 -11.55
CA ILE A 57 7.08 9.15 -10.88
C ILE A 57 6.60 7.79 -11.35
N ARG A 58 6.93 7.37 -12.58
CA ARG A 58 6.49 6.08 -13.12
C ARG A 58 6.89 4.90 -12.24
N GLY A 59 8.02 5.04 -11.53
CA GLY A 59 8.51 4.04 -10.59
C GLY A 59 7.55 3.73 -9.44
N PHE A 60 6.62 4.63 -9.10
CA PHE A 60 5.64 4.41 -8.03
C PHE A 60 4.44 3.56 -8.45
N PHE A 61 4.37 3.09 -9.69
CA PHE A 61 3.22 2.34 -10.19
C PHE A 61 3.66 0.93 -10.59
N PRO A 62 2.85 -0.11 -10.33
CA PRO A 62 3.11 -1.44 -10.87
C PRO A 62 3.16 -1.38 -12.40
N VAL A 63 4.12 -2.09 -13.00
CA VAL A 63 4.18 -2.19 -14.47
C VAL A 63 2.89 -2.82 -14.98
N PHE A 64 2.27 -2.17 -15.96
CA PHE A 64 1.08 -2.67 -16.65
C PHE A 64 1.49 -3.42 -17.92
N TYR A 65 1.09 -4.69 -18.01
CA TYR A 65 1.39 -5.58 -19.13
C TYR A 65 0.21 -5.75 -20.10
N GLY A 66 -0.94 -5.13 -19.81
CA GLY A 66 -2.16 -5.26 -20.60
C GLY A 66 -3.25 -6.04 -19.87
N THR A 67 -4.14 -6.65 -20.64
CA THR A 67 -5.28 -7.44 -20.15
C THR A 67 -5.26 -8.83 -20.73
N GLN A 68 -5.73 -9.81 -19.97
CA GLN A 68 -5.81 -11.20 -20.42
C GLN A 68 -7.09 -11.87 -19.90
N LEU A 69 -7.66 -12.79 -20.70
CA LEU A 69 -8.68 -13.71 -20.21
C LEU A 69 -8.01 -14.85 -19.45
N VAL A 70 -8.39 -15.02 -18.18
CA VAL A 70 -7.84 -16.03 -17.28
C VAL A 70 -9.01 -16.74 -16.59
N GLU A 71 -8.84 -18.04 -16.33
CA GLU A 71 -9.80 -18.80 -15.54
C GLU A 71 -9.92 -18.18 -14.14
N ALA A 72 -11.12 -17.76 -13.77
CA ALA A 72 -11.36 -17.04 -12.53
C ALA A 72 -11.10 -17.92 -11.31
N SER A 73 -10.60 -17.31 -10.23
CA SER A 73 -10.23 -18.04 -9.01
C SER A 73 -11.42 -18.68 -8.28
N ASP A 74 -12.63 -18.21 -8.55
CA ASP A 74 -13.90 -18.74 -8.03
C ASP A 74 -14.48 -19.88 -8.87
N GLY A 75 -13.83 -20.24 -9.99
CA GLY A 75 -14.33 -21.26 -10.91
C GLY A 75 -15.50 -20.81 -11.78
N SER A 76 -15.78 -19.50 -11.86
CA SER A 76 -16.86 -18.96 -12.69
C SER A 76 -16.56 -18.92 -14.20
N GLY A 77 -15.46 -19.52 -14.64
CA GLY A 77 -15.01 -19.52 -16.04
C GLY A 77 -13.99 -18.44 -16.36
N LEU A 78 -13.75 -18.22 -17.66
CA LEU A 78 -12.84 -17.19 -18.14
C LEU A 78 -13.36 -15.78 -17.83
N ARG A 79 -12.55 -14.99 -17.12
CA ARG A 79 -12.81 -13.57 -16.84
C ARG A 79 -11.65 -12.68 -17.30
N PRO A 80 -11.94 -11.43 -17.68
CA PRO A 80 -10.88 -10.47 -18.00
C PRO A 80 -10.14 -10.04 -16.73
N HIS A 81 -8.80 -10.03 -16.81
CA HIS A 81 -7.90 -9.60 -15.75
C HIS A 81 -6.96 -8.51 -16.25
N LEU A 82 -6.65 -7.54 -15.39
CA LEU A 82 -5.51 -6.65 -15.52
C LEU A 82 -4.24 -7.45 -15.20
N VAL A 83 -3.24 -7.35 -16.07
CA VAL A 83 -1.93 -8.00 -15.85
C VAL A 83 -0.96 -6.92 -15.38
N LEU A 84 -0.58 -7.00 -14.11
CA LEU A 84 0.29 -6.06 -13.42
C LEU A 84 1.58 -6.73 -12.96
N GLN A 85 2.56 -5.94 -12.54
CA GLN A 85 3.75 -6.44 -11.84
C GLN A 85 3.35 -7.04 -10.50
N ASP A 86 3.76 -8.28 -10.25
CA ASP A 86 3.81 -8.81 -8.89
C ASP A 86 5.04 -8.27 -8.18
N ILE A 87 4.86 -7.23 -7.38
CA ILE A 87 5.93 -6.58 -6.62
C ILE A 87 6.50 -7.49 -5.52
N THR A 88 5.84 -8.59 -5.19
CA THR A 88 6.28 -9.54 -4.15
C THR A 88 7.08 -10.71 -4.72
N SER A 89 7.04 -10.90 -6.04
CA SER A 89 7.55 -12.11 -6.73
C SER A 89 9.02 -12.45 -6.45
N ASN A 90 9.86 -11.45 -6.22
CA ASN A 90 11.30 -11.62 -5.96
C ASN A 90 11.66 -11.65 -4.48
N HIS A 91 10.67 -11.68 -3.58
CA HIS A 91 10.88 -11.59 -2.13
C HIS A 91 10.27 -12.81 -1.44
N LEU A 92 11.11 -13.59 -0.75
CA LEU A 92 10.68 -14.80 -0.05
C LEU A 92 9.83 -14.47 1.17
N ASN A 93 10.24 -13.43 1.91
CA ASN A 93 9.62 -13.04 3.16
C ASN A 93 9.35 -11.52 3.28
N PRO A 94 8.52 -10.95 2.39
CA PRO A 94 8.23 -9.53 2.41
C PRO A 94 7.34 -9.17 3.60
N SER A 95 7.67 -8.06 4.26
CA SER A 95 6.70 -7.36 5.12
C SER A 95 6.00 -6.30 4.28
N ILE A 96 4.68 -6.24 4.39
CA ILE A 96 3.80 -5.44 3.52
C ILE A 96 2.83 -4.63 4.36
N LEU A 97 2.66 -3.37 4.01
CA LEU A 97 1.66 -2.48 4.58
C LEU A 97 0.85 -1.83 3.45
N ASP A 98 -0.47 -2.04 3.46
CA ASP A 98 -1.41 -1.34 2.58
C ASP A 98 -2.03 -0.17 3.36
N VAL A 99 -1.71 1.05 2.93
CA VAL A 99 -2.17 2.29 3.55
C VAL A 99 -3.05 3.03 2.56
N LYS A 100 -4.35 3.08 2.84
CA LYS A 100 -5.29 3.86 2.04
C LYS A 100 -5.20 5.33 2.43
N ILE A 101 -5.01 6.20 1.43
CA ILE A 101 -4.75 7.62 1.64
C ILE A 101 -6.00 8.45 1.31
N GLY A 102 -6.22 9.49 2.11
CA GLY A 102 -7.32 10.43 1.99
C GLY A 102 -8.15 10.54 3.27
N SER A 103 -8.65 11.75 3.54
CA SER A 103 -9.61 12.03 4.62
C SER A 103 -11.03 11.53 4.33
N ARG A 104 -11.28 11.16 3.07
CA ARG A 104 -12.48 10.50 2.57
C ARG A 104 -12.11 9.50 1.48
N SER A 105 -12.87 8.41 1.40
CA SER A 105 -12.74 7.40 0.35
C SER A 105 -13.75 7.56 -0.80
N TRP A 106 -14.72 8.47 -0.64
CA TRP A 106 -15.69 8.86 -1.67
C TRP A 106 -15.23 10.05 -2.52
N TYR A 107 -15.90 10.22 -3.66
CA TYR A 107 -15.69 11.30 -4.64
C TYR A 107 -17.05 11.92 -5.03
N PRO A 108 -17.09 13.20 -5.47
CA PRO A 108 -18.34 13.94 -5.66
C PRO A 108 -19.33 13.30 -6.64
N GLU A 109 -18.83 12.64 -7.68
CA GLU A 109 -19.64 12.02 -8.74
C GLU A 109 -20.09 10.59 -8.40
N ALA A 110 -19.72 10.08 -7.22
CA ALA A 110 -20.11 8.75 -6.79
C ALA A 110 -21.62 8.67 -6.52
N SER A 111 -22.20 7.46 -6.64
CA SER A 111 -23.60 7.24 -6.28
C SER A 111 -23.83 7.47 -4.79
N GLU A 112 -25.05 7.89 -4.41
CA GLU A 112 -25.42 8.10 -3.01
C GLU A 112 -25.15 6.84 -2.15
N ASP A 113 -25.51 5.66 -2.65
CA ASP A 113 -25.25 4.39 -1.98
C ASP A 113 -23.75 4.14 -1.74
N TYR A 114 -22.89 4.52 -2.70
CA TYR A 114 -21.44 4.43 -2.53
C TYR A 114 -20.95 5.42 -1.49
N ILE A 115 -21.41 6.67 -1.55
CA ILE A 115 -21.03 7.72 -0.59
C ILE A 115 -21.41 7.29 0.84
N GLN A 116 -22.63 6.80 1.05
CA GLN A 116 -23.06 6.34 2.38
C GLN A 116 -22.19 5.19 2.89
N LYS A 117 -21.96 4.17 2.07
CA LYS A 117 -21.09 3.04 2.43
C LYS A 117 -19.65 3.48 2.72
N ALA A 118 -19.11 4.42 1.94
CA ALA A 118 -17.79 4.99 2.14
C ALA A 118 -17.71 5.77 3.45
N LEU A 119 -18.70 6.63 3.74
CA LEU A 119 -18.80 7.39 4.99
C LEU A 119 -18.84 6.48 6.23
N GLU A 120 -19.64 5.40 6.18
CA GLU A 120 -19.68 4.41 7.26
C GLU A 120 -18.31 3.77 7.47
N GLY A 121 -17.65 3.34 6.40
CA GLY A 121 -16.31 2.76 6.46
C GLY A 121 -15.25 3.74 6.97
N ASP A 122 -15.32 4.99 6.53
CA ASP A 122 -14.35 6.03 6.89
C ASP A 122 -14.47 6.40 8.36
N ARG A 123 -15.69 6.49 8.91
CA ARG A 123 -15.96 6.79 10.33
C ARG A 123 -15.50 5.70 11.29
N LEU A 124 -15.45 4.45 10.84
CA LEU A 124 -15.03 3.31 11.65
C LEU A 124 -13.52 3.12 11.70
N THR A 125 -12.75 3.99 11.03
CA THR A 125 -11.30 3.86 10.85
C THR A 125 -10.62 5.19 11.13
N THR A 126 -9.29 5.22 11.02
CA THR A 126 -8.48 6.45 11.11
C THR A 126 -8.61 7.38 9.91
N THR A 127 -9.41 7.06 8.91
CA THR A 127 -9.55 7.87 7.67
C THR A 127 -9.92 9.31 7.97
N VAL A 128 -10.98 9.51 8.76
CA VAL A 128 -11.48 10.86 9.09
C VAL A 128 -10.51 11.62 10.00
N THR A 129 -9.87 10.92 10.95
CA THR A 129 -9.04 11.56 11.99
C THR A 129 -7.61 11.81 11.57
N LEU A 130 -7.03 10.92 10.75
CA LEU A 130 -5.64 10.98 10.31
C LEU A 130 -5.48 11.32 8.83
N GLY A 131 -6.54 11.26 8.01
CA GLY A 131 -6.41 11.40 6.57
C GLY A 131 -5.84 10.16 5.88
N PHE A 132 -5.72 9.04 6.59
CA PHE A 132 -5.34 7.75 6.02
C PHE A 132 -5.75 6.61 6.96
N ARG A 133 -5.74 5.38 6.47
CA ARG A 133 -5.90 4.17 7.28
C ARG A 133 -5.02 3.03 6.79
N ILE A 134 -4.58 2.18 7.72
CA ILE A 134 -4.02 0.87 7.33
C ILE A 134 -5.20 -0.02 6.92
N SER A 135 -5.19 -0.52 5.69
CA SER A 135 -6.25 -1.40 5.15
C SER A 135 -5.91 -2.88 5.26
N GLY A 136 -4.62 -3.20 5.39
CA GLY A 136 -4.10 -4.54 5.59
C GLY A 136 -2.60 -4.50 5.86
N LEU A 137 -2.10 -5.50 6.57
CA LEU A 137 -0.66 -5.63 6.84
C LEU A 137 -0.26 -7.08 6.99
N GLN A 138 1.02 -7.34 6.79
CA GLN A 138 1.68 -8.59 7.11
C GLN A 138 3.14 -8.28 7.42
N ILE A 139 3.61 -8.54 8.63
CA ILE A 139 4.99 -8.27 9.03
C ILE A 139 5.71 -9.58 9.28
N TYR A 140 6.84 -9.78 8.60
CA TYR A 140 7.69 -10.93 8.81
C TYR A 140 8.44 -10.79 10.14
N GLU A 141 8.43 -11.85 10.93
CA GLU A 141 9.13 -11.92 12.21
C GLU A 141 10.41 -12.74 12.08
N SER A 142 10.26 -14.04 11.85
CA SER A 142 11.36 -15.01 11.79
C SER A 142 10.93 -16.27 11.03
N LYS A 143 11.86 -17.21 10.81
CA LYS A 143 11.53 -18.49 10.17
C LYS A 143 10.62 -19.35 11.05
N GLU A 144 10.74 -19.19 12.37
CA GLU A 144 10.04 -19.96 13.39
C GLU A 144 8.62 -19.41 13.61
N SER A 145 8.48 -18.08 13.73
CA SER A 145 7.20 -17.42 14.01
C SER A 145 6.42 -17.04 12.75
N GLY A 146 7.10 -16.96 11.59
CA GLY A 146 6.47 -16.62 10.32
C GLY A 146 6.07 -15.14 10.24
N TYR A 147 4.76 -14.89 10.16
CA TYR A 147 4.22 -13.54 9.96
C TYR A 147 3.21 -13.15 11.03
N TRP A 148 3.30 -11.92 11.48
CA TRP A 148 2.18 -11.24 12.14
C TRP A 148 1.24 -10.65 11.09
N LYS A 149 0.02 -11.19 11.03
CA LYS A 149 -1.04 -10.78 10.11
C LYS A 149 -2.38 -10.70 10.85
N PRO A 150 -2.70 -9.54 11.47
CA PRO A 150 -3.97 -9.30 12.12
C PRO A 150 -5.16 -9.53 11.18
N ALA A 151 -6.30 -9.92 11.75
CA ALA A 151 -7.52 -10.09 10.96
C ALA A 151 -8.02 -8.74 10.44
N ARG A 152 -8.67 -8.72 9.27
CA ARG A 152 -9.18 -7.47 8.65
C ARG A 152 -10.08 -6.65 9.58
N LYS A 153 -10.86 -7.30 10.45
CA LYS A 153 -11.73 -6.63 11.41
C LYS A 153 -10.92 -5.86 12.47
N GLU A 154 -9.82 -6.44 12.93
CA GLU A 154 -8.90 -5.83 13.89
C GLU A 154 -8.19 -4.63 13.28
N VAL A 155 -7.66 -4.78 12.06
CA VAL A 155 -7.01 -3.69 11.32
C VAL A 155 -7.96 -2.50 11.12
N LYS A 156 -9.24 -2.76 10.82
CA LYS A 156 -10.24 -1.70 10.67
C LYS A 156 -10.48 -0.91 11.96
N SER A 157 -10.30 -1.53 13.13
CA SER A 157 -10.52 -0.89 14.43
C SER A 157 -9.28 -0.17 14.98
N PHE A 158 -8.18 -0.10 14.22
CA PHE A 158 -6.97 0.58 14.67
C PHE A 158 -7.23 2.06 14.97
N SER A 159 -6.70 2.48 16.11
CA SER A 159 -6.56 3.87 16.53
C SER A 159 -5.26 4.49 16.00
N ALA A 160 -5.03 5.77 16.30
CA ALA A 160 -3.75 6.41 15.98
C ALA A 160 -2.55 5.76 16.70
N ASP A 161 -2.75 5.23 17.90
CA ASP A 161 -1.67 4.58 18.66
C ASP A 161 -1.36 3.19 18.09
N ASP A 162 -2.37 2.45 17.64
CA ASP A 162 -2.17 1.19 16.92
C ASP A 162 -1.40 1.41 15.62
N VAL A 163 -1.70 2.49 14.89
CA VAL A 163 -0.95 2.88 13.68
C VAL A 163 0.52 3.14 14.02
N ARG A 164 0.81 3.90 15.09
CA ARG A 164 2.20 4.13 15.54
C ARG A 164 2.90 2.82 15.90
N LEU A 165 2.22 1.94 16.63
CA LEU A 165 2.76 0.63 17.01
C LEU A 165 3.07 -0.23 15.77
N VAL A 166 2.18 -0.26 14.78
CA VAL A 166 2.42 -0.99 13.52
C VAL A 166 3.63 -0.44 12.79
N LEU A 167 3.75 0.89 12.65
CA LEU A 167 4.88 1.52 11.98
C LEU A 167 6.21 1.24 12.71
N ARG A 168 6.20 1.26 14.05
CA ARG A 168 7.36 0.85 14.85
C ARG A 168 7.71 -0.62 14.61
N LYS A 169 6.75 -1.54 14.71
CA LYS A 169 6.96 -2.98 14.44
C LYS A 169 7.46 -3.26 13.02
N PHE A 170 7.05 -2.46 12.04
CA PHE A 170 7.47 -2.60 10.64
C PHE A 170 8.97 -2.41 10.45
N VAL A 171 9.64 -1.66 11.33
CA VAL A 171 11.08 -1.37 11.27
C VAL A 171 11.87 -1.92 12.46
N SER A 172 11.27 -2.82 13.24
CA SER A 172 11.92 -3.47 14.40
C SER A 172 12.49 -4.83 14.05
N SER A 173 13.48 -5.31 14.81
CA SER A 173 13.94 -6.71 14.70
C SER A 173 12.99 -7.69 15.38
N ASN A 174 12.22 -7.20 16.35
CA ASN A 174 11.26 -7.96 17.14
C ASN A 174 9.81 -7.48 16.93
N LEU A 175 8.83 -8.28 17.36
CA LEU A 175 7.41 -7.91 17.38
C LEU A 175 6.84 -7.77 18.79
N GLU A 176 7.70 -7.50 19.76
CA GLU A 176 7.35 -7.33 21.17
C GLU A 176 6.44 -6.11 21.38
N PRO A 177 5.79 -5.99 22.56
CA PRO A 177 4.98 -4.81 22.91
C PRO A 177 5.76 -3.49 22.86
N GLU A 178 7.08 -3.53 23.08
CA GLU A 178 8.01 -2.40 22.93
C GLU A 178 8.95 -2.65 21.74
N PRO A 179 8.60 -2.18 20.53
CA PRO A 179 9.40 -2.45 19.34
C PRO A 179 10.69 -1.63 19.33
N ASP A 180 11.82 -2.29 19.05
CA ASP A 180 13.17 -1.68 19.13
C ASP A 180 13.49 -0.65 18.04
N CYS A 181 12.71 -0.63 16.95
CA CYS A 181 12.90 0.25 15.79
C CYS A 181 14.31 0.23 15.19
N CYS A 182 15.08 -0.86 15.38
CA CYS A 182 16.51 -0.90 15.06
C CYS A 182 16.82 -0.66 13.57
N PHE A 183 15.87 -0.90 12.67
CA PHE A 183 16.01 -0.69 11.24
C PHE A 183 15.38 0.61 10.75
N ALA A 184 14.86 1.46 11.64
CA ALA A 184 14.18 2.71 11.25
C ALA A 184 15.07 3.61 10.39
N SER A 185 16.33 3.79 10.77
CA SER A 185 17.28 4.62 10.00
C SER A 185 17.55 4.11 8.59
N THR A 186 17.52 2.79 8.38
CA THR A 186 17.83 2.17 7.09
C THR A 186 16.61 1.94 6.21
N ILE A 187 15.44 1.70 6.82
CA ILE A 187 14.17 1.46 6.11
C ILE A 187 13.43 2.77 5.85
N TYR A 188 13.23 3.60 6.88
CA TYR A 188 12.52 4.88 6.73
C TYR A 188 13.47 5.99 6.29
N GLY A 189 14.70 6.02 6.82
CA GLY A 189 15.72 7.01 6.47
C GLY A 189 16.57 6.62 5.25
N GLY A 190 17.52 7.49 4.92
CA GLY A 190 18.43 7.32 3.78
C GLY A 190 17.83 7.78 2.45
N CYS A 191 18.68 7.95 1.43
CA CYS A 191 18.29 8.49 0.11
C CYS A 191 17.39 7.56 -0.72
N SER A 192 17.20 6.32 -0.28
CA SER A 192 16.29 5.34 -0.89
C SER A 192 15.26 4.79 0.09
N GLY A 193 15.17 5.38 1.29
CA GLY A 193 14.22 4.96 2.32
C GLY A 193 12.78 5.35 1.96
N ILE A 194 11.84 4.84 2.76
CA ILE A 194 10.40 5.15 2.57
C ILE A 194 10.14 6.64 2.63
N LEU A 195 10.80 7.38 3.53
CA LEU A 195 10.51 8.81 3.70
C LEU A 195 10.88 9.62 2.45
N GLU A 196 12.03 9.33 1.83
CA GLU A 196 12.44 10.01 0.59
C GLU A 196 11.46 9.71 -0.56
N GLN A 197 11.07 8.45 -0.72
CA GLN A 197 10.08 8.01 -1.70
C GLN A 197 8.71 8.71 -1.50
N LEU A 198 8.26 8.84 -0.24
CA LEU A 198 7.02 9.55 0.07
C LEU A 198 7.13 11.07 -0.17
N LEU A 199 8.29 11.68 0.10
CA LEU A 199 8.52 13.09 -0.17
C LEU A 199 8.57 13.40 -1.66
N GLU A 200 9.14 12.51 -2.48
CA GLU A 200 9.09 12.60 -3.94
C GLU A 200 7.65 12.52 -4.46
N LEU A 201 6.88 11.54 -3.97
CA LEU A 201 5.44 11.47 -4.27
C LEU A 201 4.70 12.73 -3.83
N LYS A 202 4.99 13.24 -2.63
CA LYS A 202 4.35 14.46 -2.11
C LYS A 202 4.62 15.65 -3.04
N ALA A 203 5.88 15.87 -3.46
CA ALA A 203 6.23 16.94 -4.37
C ALA A 203 5.44 16.85 -5.68
N TRP A 204 5.27 15.64 -6.22
CA TRP A 204 4.42 15.45 -7.39
C TRP A 204 2.93 15.72 -7.12
N PHE A 205 2.39 15.31 -5.97
CA PHE A 205 1.01 15.59 -5.58
C PHE A 205 0.73 17.08 -5.28
N GLU A 206 1.76 17.88 -4.99
CA GLU A 206 1.64 19.34 -4.85
C GLU A 206 1.45 20.05 -6.18
N ASP A 207 1.97 19.47 -7.27
CA ASP A 207 1.97 20.10 -8.61
C ASP A 207 0.99 19.46 -9.59
N GLN A 208 0.73 18.15 -9.48
CA GLN A 208 -0.08 17.43 -10.45
C GLN A 208 -1.56 17.82 -10.31
N THR A 209 -2.20 18.05 -11.44
CA THR A 209 -3.62 18.39 -11.53
C THR A 209 -4.32 17.56 -12.60
N VAL A 210 -3.81 16.35 -12.86
CA VAL A 210 -4.32 15.45 -13.89
C VAL A 210 -5.37 14.52 -13.29
N TYR A 211 -5.12 14.01 -12.09
CA TYR A 211 -5.97 13.01 -11.46
C TYR A 211 -6.23 13.31 -9.99
N HIS A 212 -7.45 13.01 -9.52
CA HIS A 212 -7.74 12.81 -8.11
C HIS A 212 -7.83 11.31 -7.83
N PHE A 213 -7.12 10.86 -6.80
CA PHE A 213 -6.91 9.49 -6.42
C PHE A 213 -7.80 9.15 -5.22
N HIS A 214 -9.03 8.72 -5.49
CA HIS A 214 -9.93 8.29 -4.42
C HIS A 214 -9.78 6.81 -4.15
N SER A 215 -9.85 6.42 -2.87
CA SER A 215 -9.76 5.03 -2.45
C SER A 215 -8.47 4.29 -2.87
N CYS A 216 -7.44 5.00 -3.32
CA CYS A 216 -6.13 4.45 -3.66
C CYS A 216 -5.28 4.23 -2.40
N SER A 217 -4.34 3.28 -2.51
CA SER A 217 -3.43 2.94 -1.41
C SER A 217 -1.98 3.14 -1.80
N LEU A 218 -1.15 3.45 -0.81
CA LEU A 218 0.28 3.20 -0.81
C LEU A 218 0.52 1.77 -0.31
N LEU A 219 1.19 0.95 -1.12
CA LEU A 219 1.67 -0.36 -0.75
C LEU A 219 3.17 -0.25 -0.45
N LEU A 220 3.52 -0.38 0.82
CA LEU A 220 4.91 -0.41 1.29
C LEU A 220 5.36 -1.85 1.37
N LEU A 221 6.52 -2.15 0.78
CA LEU A 221 7.13 -3.46 0.82
C LEU A 221 8.57 -3.35 1.31
N ILE A 222 8.93 -4.22 2.26
CA ILE A 222 10.30 -4.39 2.71
C ILE A 222 10.68 -5.86 2.66
N ASP A 223 11.91 -6.14 2.21
CA ASP A 223 12.49 -7.47 2.36
C ASP A 223 13.29 -7.54 3.66
N LYS A 224 12.61 -7.92 4.74
CA LYS A 224 13.22 -7.93 6.08
C LYS A 224 14.28 -9.03 6.23
N GLU A 225 14.14 -10.16 5.53
CA GLU A 225 15.15 -11.22 5.56
C GLU A 225 16.49 -10.74 4.99
N SER A 226 16.45 -9.91 3.94
CA SER A 226 17.65 -9.21 3.45
C SER A 226 18.32 -8.36 4.54
N VAL A 227 17.54 -7.68 5.37
CA VAL A 227 18.04 -6.81 6.45
C VAL A 227 18.62 -7.63 7.60
N LEU A 228 17.89 -8.66 8.04
CA LEU A 228 18.30 -9.56 9.12
C LEU A 228 19.58 -10.33 8.78
N ASN A 229 19.80 -10.67 7.51
CA ASN A 229 21.01 -11.32 7.04
C ASN A 229 22.19 -10.36 6.77
N GLY A 230 22.09 -9.09 7.18
CA GLY A 230 23.19 -8.13 7.14
C GLY A 230 23.49 -7.57 5.74
N ARG A 231 22.53 -7.57 4.79
CA ARG A 231 22.71 -6.77 3.57
C ARG A 231 22.84 -5.30 3.94
N THR A 232 23.78 -4.62 3.27
CA THR A 232 24.14 -3.22 3.57
C THR A 232 23.03 -2.24 3.21
N VAL A 233 22.12 -2.60 2.31
CA VAL A 233 20.97 -1.78 1.91
C VAL A 233 19.72 -2.67 1.86
N PRO A 234 18.67 -2.36 2.66
CA PRO A 234 17.41 -3.08 2.65
C PRO A 234 16.67 -2.79 1.33
N PHE A 235 16.03 -3.80 0.75
CA PHE A 235 15.07 -3.54 -0.32
C PHE A 235 13.82 -2.92 0.30
N VAL A 236 13.45 -1.75 -0.19
CA VAL A 236 12.32 -0.95 0.26
C VAL A 236 11.64 -0.36 -0.96
N GLU A 237 10.33 -0.54 -1.07
CA GLU A 237 9.57 -0.06 -2.21
C GLU A 237 8.22 0.51 -1.77
N VAL A 238 7.85 1.66 -2.34
CA VAL A 238 6.53 2.28 -2.20
C VAL A 238 5.85 2.26 -3.56
N LYS A 239 4.61 1.74 -3.62
CA LYS A 239 3.78 1.79 -4.83
C LYS A 239 2.42 2.38 -4.55
N LEU A 240 1.87 3.13 -5.49
CA LEU A 240 0.46 3.44 -5.57
C LEU A 240 -0.28 2.28 -6.22
N ILE A 241 -1.42 1.91 -5.66
CA ILE A 241 -2.29 0.82 -6.15
C ILE A 241 -3.77 1.20 -6.04
N ASP A 242 -4.62 0.37 -6.65
CA ASP A 242 -6.09 0.43 -6.62
C ASP A 242 -6.69 1.70 -7.26
N PHE A 243 -6.60 1.80 -8.58
CA PHE A 243 -6.99 3.00 -9.34
C PHE A 243 -8.43 3.01 -9.85
N ALA A 244 -9.28 2.12 -9.33
CA ALA A 244 -10.67 1.95 -9.74
C ALA A 244 -11.57 3.19 -9.53
N HIS A 245 -11.15 4.13 -8.70
CA HIS A 245 -11.89 5.36 -8.40
C HIS A 245 -11.04 6.61 -8.67
N THR A 246 -10.14 6.53 -9.65
CA THR A 246 -9.38 7.69 -10.11
C THR A 246 -10.25 8.53 -11.04
N VAL A 247 -10.34 9.82 -10.79
CA VAL A 247 -11.12 10.77 -11.61
C VAL A 247 -10.20 11.84 -12.21
N GLU A 248 -10.56 12.41 -13.36
CA GLU A 248 -9.81 13.53 -13.93
C GLU A 248 -9.97 14.77 -13.03
N ALA A 249 -8.88 15.47 -12.79
CA ALA A 249 -8.82 16.55 -11.80
C ALA A 249 -9.10 17.95 -12.37
N GLU A 250 -9.22 18.07 -13.70
CA GLU A 250 -9.57 19.31 -14.41
C GLU A 250 -8.73 20.54 -14.00
N GLY A 251 -7.44 20.35 -13.69
CA GLY A 251 -6.57 21.46 -13.28
C GLY A 251 -6.57 21.78 -11.78
N VAL A 252 -7.21 20.94 -10.95
CA VAL A 252 -7.28 21.12 -9.49
C VAL A 252 -6.37 20.12 -8.76
N ILE A 253 -5.69 20.58 -7.72
CA ILE A 253 -4.87 19.72 -6.85
C ILE A 253 -5.75 18.74 -6.06
N ASP A 254 -5.30 17.48 -5.93
CA ASP A 254 -5.94 16.51 -5.05
C ASP A 254 -5.60 16.80 -3.57
N HIS A 255 -6.31 17.75 -2.98
CA HIS A 255 -6.13 18.10 -1.57
C HIS A 255 -6.46 16.94 -0.62
N ASN A 256 -7.35 16.02 -1.03
CA ASN A 256 -7.72 14.89 -0.20
C ASN A 256 -6.54 13.92 -0.05
N PHE A 257 -5.95 13.51 -1.17
CA PHE A 257 -4.80 12.61 -1.17
C PHE A 257 -3.57 13.30 -0.57
N LEU A 258 -3.27 14.54 -0.99
CA LEU A 258 -2.11 15.28 -0.51
C LEU A 258 -2.14 15.47 1.02
N GLY A 259 -3.29 15.83 1.59
CA GLY A 259 -3.44 15.98 3.03
C GLY A 259 -3.20 14.66 3.78
N GLY A 260 -3.74 13.56 3.27
CA GLY A 260 -3.52 12.23 3.82
C GLY A 260 -2.07 11.77 3.74
N LEU A 261 -1.41 12.02 2.61
CA LEU A 261 0.01 11.71 2.39
C LEU A 261 0.91 12.49 3.35
N CYS A 262 0.65 13.79 3.54
CA CYS A 262 1.40 14.61 4.50
C CYS A 262 1.26 14.09 5.93
N SER A 263 0.05 13.68 6.32
CA SER A 263 -0.20 13.07 7.62
C SER A 263 0.55 11.74 7.78
N PHE A 264 0.52 10.87 6.78
CA PHE A 264 1.25 9.60 6.81
C PHE A 264 2.78 9.80 6.90
N ILE A 265 3.32 10.74 6.12
CA ILE A 265 4.73 11.17 6.17
C ILE A 265 5.12 11.58 7.60
N LYS A 266 4.26 12.36 8.27
CA LYS A 266 4.50 12.77 9.65
C LYS A 266 4.67 11.57 10.57
N PHE A 267 3.75 10.60 10.54
CA PHE A 267 3.83 9.39 11.36
C PHE A 267 5.12 8.59 11.11
N VAL A 268 5.50 8.41 9.84
CA VAL A 268 6.77 7.74 9.48
C VAL A 268 7.98 8.52 10.00
N SER A 269 7.97 9.85 9.87
CA SER A 269 9.05 10.73 10.33
C SER A 269 9.22 10.76 11.85
N GLU A 270 8.12 10.65 12.60
CA GLU A 270 8.13 10.58 14.07
C GLU A 270 8.84 9.31 14.54
N VAL A 271 8.50 8.15 13.97
CA VAL A 271 9.18 6.88 14.29
C VAL A 271 10.68 6.95 14.00
N LEU A 272 11.08 7.53 12.87
CA LEU A 272 12.48 7.73 12.53
C LEU A 272 13.20 8.66 13.53
N THR A 273 12.55 9.74 13.94
CA THR A 273 13.14 10.72 14.87
C THR A 273 13.29 10.14 16.26
N ASP A 274 12.26 9.46 16.78
CA ASP A 274 12.28 8.82 18.10
C ASP A 274 13.39 7.77 18.20
N SER A 275 13.60 6.98 17.14
CA SER A 275 14.65 5.96 17.11
C SER A 275 16.07 6.52 17.25
N LYS A 276 16.31 7.73 16.74
CA LYS A 276 17.62 8.41 16.85
C LYS A 276 17.87 8.88 18.27
N VAL A 277 16.85 9.39 18.96
CA VAL A 277 16.96 9.84 20.36
C VAL A 277 17.32 8.66 21.26
N SER A 278 16.63 7.52 21.13
CA SER A 278 16.92 6.33 21.94
C SER A 278 18.33 5.78 21.71
N THR A 279 18.83 5.85 20.46
CA THR A 279 20.21 5.42 20.14
C THR A 279 21.26 6.31 20.82
N ILE A 280 21.01 7.63 20.85
CA ILE A 280 21.91 8.59 21.49
C ILE A 280 21.93 8.34 23.01
N GLU A 281 20.78 8.20 23.67
CA GLU A 281 20.70 7.94 25.11
C GLU A 281 21.38 6.62 25.51
N ALA A 282 21.25 5.58 24.69
CA ALA A 282 21.93 4.29 24.93
C ALA A 282 23.46 4.37 24.78
N SER A 283 23.98 5.32 24.00
CA SER A 283 25.43 5.51 23.82
C SER A 283 26.12 6.31 24.93
N PHE A 284 25.34 6.89 25.85
CA PHE A 284 25.83 7.67 27.01
C PHE A 284 25.73 6.91 28.35
N ASN A 285 25.20 5.69 28.36
CA ASN A 285 25.14 4.79 29.52
C ASN A 285 26.10 3.61 29.35
#